data_AF-A0A8T4PJ76-F1
#
_entry.id   AF-A0A8T4PJ76-F1
#
_cell.length_a   1.000
_cell.length_b   1.000
_cell.length_c   1.000
_cell.angle_alpha   90.00
_cell.angle_beta   90.00
_cell.angle_gamma   90.00
#
_symmetry.space_group_name_H-M   'P 1'
#
loop_
_entity.id
_entity.type
_entity.pdbx_description
1 polymer ?
#
loop_
_entity_poly.entity_id
_entity_poly.type
_entity_poly.pdbx_seq_one_letter_code
_entity_poly.pdbx_strand_id
1 'polypeptide(L)' 'MFKRIFNSVKKILEPVGKVISAIVNFILLSVVYFIGIGLTSLIAKMFGKHFLELKPKKASNWIEHKTAKEPIEKYYRMF' A
#
# COMPACT_ATOMS: atom_id res chain seq x y z
N MET A 1 3.09 -11.02 -49.68
CA MET A 1 4.38 -10.57 -49.08
C MET A 1 4.17 -9.41 -48.10
N PHE A 2 3.55 -8.30 -48.54
CA PHE A 2 3.30 -7.09 -47.71
C PHE A 2 2.54 -7.34 -46.40
N LYS A 3 1.44 -8.12 -46.44
CA LYS A 3 0.64 -8.48 -45.26
C LYS A 3 1.45 -9.26 -44.21
N ARG A 4 2.46 -10.01 -44.62
CA ARG A 4 3.33 -10.80 -43.74
C ARG A 4 4.31 -9.88 -42.99
N ILE A 5 4.86 -8.88 -43.69
CA ILE A 5 5.72 -7.86 -43.10
C ILE A 5 4.95 -7.02 -42.09
N PHE A 6 3.73 -6.59 -42.44
CA PHE A 6 2.87 -5.82 -41.53
C PHE A 6 2.52 -6.59 -40.25
N ASN A 7 2.15 -7.86 -40.35
CA ASN A 7 1.87 -8.70 -39.19
C ASN A 7 3.11 -8.91 -38.30
N SER A 8 4.29 -9.07 -38.89
CA SER A 8 5.54 -9.17 -38.14
C SER A 8 5.87 -7.88 -37.39
N VAL A 9 5.71 -6.72 -38.04
CA VAL A 9 5.93 -5.41 -37.41
C VAL A 9 4.95 -5.17 -36.27
N LYS A 10 3.66 -5.48 -36.47
CA LYS A 10 2.65 -5.38 -35.41
C LYS A 10 2.98 -6.24 -34.19
N LYS A 11 3.45 -7.47 -34.40
CA LYS A 11 3.84 -8.38 -33.31
C LYS A 11 5.01 -7.86 -32.48
N ILE A 12 5.90 -7.07 -33.09
CA ILE A 12 7.04 -6.44 -32.41
C ILE A 12 6.60 -5.16 -31.66
N LEU A 13 5.70 -4.37 -32.25
CA LEU A 13 5.21 -3.13 -31.64
C LEU A 13 4.28 -3.36 -30.45
N GLU A 14 3.54 -4.48 -30.42
CA GLU A 14 2.60 -4.78 -29.34
C GLU A 14 3.25 -4.84 -27.94
N PRO A 15 4.35 -5.56 -27.69
CA PRO A 15 5.02 -5.54 -26.40
C PRO A 15 5.65 -4.19 -26.07
N VAL A 16 6.15 -3.45 -27.07
CA VAL A 16 6.70 -2.10 -26.88
C VAL A 16 5.60 -1.14 -26.38
N GLY A 17 4.41 -1.21 -27.00
CA GLY A 17 3.25 -0.44 -26.56
C GLY A 17 2.85 -0.77 -25.11
N LYS A 18 2.90 -2.04 -24.71
CA LYS A 18 2.62 -2.46 -23.32
C LYS A 18 3.63 -1.88 -22.33
N VAL A 19 4.93 -1.90 -22.66
CA VAL A 19 5.97 -1.32 -21.79
C VAL A 19 5.81 0.20 -21.67
N ILE A 20 5.61 0.89 -22.78
CA ILE A 20 5.39 2.35 -22.77
C ILE A 20 4.13 2.68 -21.96
N SER A 21 3.04 1.95 -22.16
CA SER A 21 1.81 2.14 -21.39
C SER A 21 2.03 1.94 -19.89
N ALA A 22 2.80 0.92 -19.49
CA ALA A 22 3.12 0.68 -18.10
C ALA A 22 3.95 1.83 -17.50
N ILE A 23 4.94 2.34 -18.23
CA ILE A 23 5.78 3.47 -17.81
C ILE A 23 4.92 4.73 -17.64
N VAL A 24 4.08 5.05 -18.62
CA VAL A 24 3.20 6.23 -18.56
C VAL A 24 2.24 6.12 -17.38
N ASN A 25 1.61 4.95 -17.18
CA ASN A 25 0.74 4.73 -16.02
C ASN A 25 1.50 4.91 -14.71
N PHE A 26 2.71 4.36 -14.60
CA PHE A 26 3.53 4.49 -13.40
C PHE A 26 3.86 5.96 -13.10
N ILE A 27 4.26 6.72 -14.12
CA ILE A 27 4.56 8.16 -13.99
C ILE A 27 3.30 8.91 -13.56
N LEU A 28 2.18 8.67 -14.22
CA LEU A 28 0.91 9.33 -13.89
C LEU A 28 0.47 9.04 -12.46
N LEU A 29 0.52 7.76 -12.06
CA LEU A 29 0.17 7.33 -10.71
C LEU A 29 1.11 7.96 -9.67
N SER A 30 2.41 8.02 -9.98
CA SER A 30 3.40 8.65 -9.11
C SER A 30 3.11 10.12 -8.90
N VAL A 31 2.84 10.87 -9.97
CA VAL A 31 2.47 12.29 -9.88
C VAL A 31 1.22 12.49 -9.03
N VAL A 32 0.17 11.70 -9.25
CA VAL A 32 -1.06 11.76 -8.45
C VAL A 32 -0.79 11.41 -6.98
N TYR A 33 0.06 10.42 -6.71
CA TYR A 33 0.43 10.03 -5.35
C TYR A 33 1.19 11.16 -4.65
N PHE A 34 2.21 11.74 -5.28
CA PHE A 34 2.98 12.84 -4.70
C PHE A 34 2.16 14.11 -4.52
N ILE A 35 1.32 14.47 -5.48
CA ILE A 35 0.48 15.67 -5.37
C ILE A 35 -0.65 15.42 -4.37
N GLY A 36 -1.39 14.33 -4.47
CA GLY A 36 -2.50 14.03 -3.57
C GLY A 36 -2.04 13.81 -2.13
N ILE A 37 -1.08 12.92 -1.90
CA ILE A 37 -0.62 12.57 -0.56
C ILE A 37 0.36 13.63 -0.03
N GLY A 38 1.22 14.18 -0.89
CA GLY A 38 2.15 15.24 -0.49
C GLY A 38 1.41 16.52 -0.10
N LEU A 39 0.42 16.97 -0.88
CA LEU A 39 -0.38 18.14 -0.49
C LEU A 39 -1.21 17.88 0.76
N THR A 40 -1.85 16.71 0.88
CA THR A 40 -2.61 16.38 2.11
C THR A 40 -1.71 16.30 3.34
N SER A 41 -0.51 15.75 3.22
CA SER A 41 0.51 15.75 4.28
C SER A 41 0.95 17.16 4.66
N LEU A 42 1.19 18.02 3.67
CA LEU A 42 1.55 19.42 3.88
C LEU A 42 0.43 20.17 4.63
N ILE A 43 -0.82 20.01 4.18
CA ILE A 43 -2.00 20.60 4.82
C ILE A 43 -2.15 20.08 6.25
N ALA A 44 -2.10 18.76 6.46
CA ALA A 44 -2.20 18.16 7.79
C ALA A 44 -1.12 18.70 8.73
N LYS A 45 0.11 18.87 8.24
CA LYS A 45 1.21 19.46 8.99
C LYS A 45 0.93 20.91 9.38
N MET A 46 0.32 21.72 8.50
CA MET A 46 -0.10 23.09 8.84
C MET A 46 -1.13 23.12 9.98
N PHE A 47 -2.02 22.13 10.05
CA PHE A 47 -3.01 22.00 11.14
C PHE A 47 -2.49 21.23 12.36
N GLY A 48 -1.19 20.93 12.43
CA GLY A 48 -0.59 20.17 13.53
C GLY A 48 -1.09 18.72 13.64
N LYS A 49 -1.69 18.17 12.57
CA LYS A 49 -2.12 16.77 12.50
C LYS A 49 -0.95 15.92 12.04
N HIS A 50 -0.58 14.94 12.85
CA HIS A 50 0.39 13.91 12.50
C HIS A 50 -0.35 12.62 12.16
N PHE A 51 -0.13 12.10 10.94
CA PHE A 51 -0.71 10.81 10.52
C PHE A 51 -0.04 9.61 11.20
N LEU A 52 1.20 9.77 11.66
CA LEU A 52 1.94 8.75 12.39
C LEU A 52 2.29 9.31 13.79
N GLU A 53 1.77 8.68 14.84
CA GLU A 53 2.19 8.99 16.21
C GLU A 53 3.65 8.52 16.39
N LEU A 54 4.62 9.44 16.21
CA LEU A 54 6.06 9.16 16.36
C LEU A 54 6.47 8.81 17.80
N LYS A 55 5.61 9.12 18.78
CA LYS A 55 5.80 8.78 20.19
C LYS A 55 4.69 7.81 20.60
N PRO A 56 4.97 6.51 20.73
CA PRO A 56 3.97 5.58 21.24
C PRO A 56 3.63 5.98 22.67
N LYS A 57 2.34 6.25 22.96
CA LYS A 57 1.86 6.61 24.31
C LYS A 57 2.04 5.48 25.33
N LYS A 58 2.25 4.24 24.86
CA LYS A 58 2.47 3.03 25.67
C LYS A 58 3.68 2.28 25.12
N ALA A 59 4.45 1.64 26.00
CA ALA A 59 5.57 0.78 25.60
C ALA A 59 5.11 -0.45 24.77
N SER A 60 3.81 -0.77 24.82
CA SER A 60 3.20 -1.93 24.19
C SER A 60 1.77 -1.61 23.75
N ASN A 61 1.38 -2.06 22.55
CA ASN A 61 -0.01 -2.06 22.10
C ASN A 61 -0.82 -3.22 22.70
N TRP A 62 -0.15 -4.14 23.40
CA TRP A 62 -0.79 -5.23 24.10
C TRP A 62 -1.47 -4.70 25.35
N ILE A 63 -2.73 -5.07 25.52
CA ILE A 63 -3.42 -4.93 26.79
C ILE A 63 -2.72 -5.91 27.73
N GLU A 64 -2.16 -5.41 28.83
CA GLU A 64 -1.72 -6.27 29.93
C GLU A 64 -2.96 -6.97 30.46
N HIS A 65 -3.22 -8.18 29.95
CA HIS A 65 -4.18 -9.06 30.58
C HIS A 65 -3.62 -9.41 31.94
N LYS A 66 -4.28 -8.93 33.00
CA LYS A 66 -4.12 -9.52 34.32
C LYS A 66 -4.52 -10.98 34.15
N THR A 67 -3.55 -11.87 34.05
CA THR A 67 -3.80 -13.31 33.99
C THR A 67 -4.52 -13.65 35.27
N ALA A 68 -5.84 -13.69 35.22
CA ALA A 68 -6.63 -14.22 36.31
C ALA A 68 -6.11 -15.64 36.48
N LYS A 69 -5.52 -15.92 37.65
CA LYS A 69 -5.12 -17.26 38.06
C LYS A 69 -6.40 -18.05 38.32
N GLU A 70 -7.20 -18.24 37.28
CA GLU A 70 -8.34 -19.12 37.36
C GLU A 70 -7.80 -20.55 37.38
N PRO A 71 -8.36 -21.43 38.23
CA PRO A 71 -7.95 -22.82 38.31
C PRO A 71 -8.00 -23.48 36.93
N ILE A 72 -6.95 -24.24 36.61
CA ILE A 72 -6.73 -24.91 35.32
C ILE A 72 -7.97 -25.71 34.88
N GLU A 73 -8.70 -26.26 35.85
CA GLU A 73 -9.90 -27.07 35.68
C GLU A 73 -11.03 -26.33 34.93
N LYS A 74 -11.05 -24.99 34.96
CA LYS A 74 -12.07 -24.19 34.26
C LYS A 74 -11.71 -23.94 32.79
N TYR A 75 -10.42 -23.97 32.43
CA TYR A 75 -9.95 -23.81 31.06
C TYR A 75 -10.28 -25.04 30.19
N TYR A 76 -10.28 -26.22 30.77
CA TYR A 76 -10.56 -27.48 30.05
C TYR A 76 -12.05 -27.78 29.85
N ARG A 77 -12.96 -26.94 30.33
CA ARG A 77 -14.42 -27.13 30.15
C ARG A 77 -14.97 -26.61 28.82
N MET A 78 -14.12 -26.04 27.96
CA MET A 78 -14.54 -25.43 26.70
C MET A 78 -14.50 -26.39 25.50
N PHE A 79 -14.12 -27.66 25.70
CA PHE A 79 -14.19 -28.73 24.72
C PHE A 79 -14.98 -29.91 25.28
#